data_AF-A0A068RD74-F1
#
_entry.id   AF-A0A068RD74-F1
#
_cell.length_a   1.000
_cell.length_b   1.000
_cell.length_c   1.000
_cell.angle_alpha   90.00
_cell.angle_beta   90.00
_cell.angle_gamma   90.00
#
_symmetry.space_group_name_H-M   'P 1'
#
loop_
_entity.id
_entity.type
_entity.pdbx_description
1 polymer ?
#
loop_
_entity_poly.entity_id
_entity_poly.type
_entity_poly.pdbx_seq_one_letter_code
_entity_poly.pdbx_strand_id
1 'polypeptide(L)' 'MNFTGNEDLRAAIAALSNDMCDLHLRLRGLVSTYYWNSDVLAERLAGHILRDAHDRYVEIYKMINELEHHFKD' A
#
# COMPACT_ATOMS: atom_id res chain seq x y z
N MET A 1 -17.38 -13.65 -17.64
CA MET A 1 -16.77 -12.49 -16.96
C MET A 1 -17.73 -11.33 -17.04
N ASN A 2 -18.08 -10.72 -15.90
CA ASN A 2 -19.03 -9.60 -15.85
C ASN A 2 -18.49 -8.29 -16.46
N PHE A 3 -17.27 -8.30 -17.00
CA PHE A 3 -16.54 -7.11 -17.45
C PHE A 3 -16.07 -7.19 -18.91
N THR A 4 -16.69 -8.01 -19.75
CA THR A 4 -16.40 -8.06 -21.19
C THR A 4 -16.49 -6.64 -21.79
N GLY A 5 -15.41 -6.14 -22.40
CA GLY A 5 -15.32 -4.77 -22.95
C GLY A 5 -14.72 -3.71 -22.00
N ASN A 6 -14.26 -4.10 -20.81
CA ASN A 6 -13.57 -3.22 -19.85
C ASN A 6 -12.12 -3.67 -19.58
N GLU A 7 -11.45 -4.26 -20.58
CA GLU A 7 -10.10 -4.81 -20.43
C GLU A 7 -9.09 -3.75 -20.00
N ASP A 8 -9.20 -2.53 -20.53
CA ASP A 8 -8.33 -1.39 -20.18
C ASP A 8 -8.53 -0.96 -18.72
N LEU A 9 -9.78 -0.93 -18.23
CA LEU A 9 -10.09 -0.61 -16.84
C LEU A 9 -9.52 -1.66 -15.89
N ARG A 10 -9.67 -2.95 -16.23
CA ARG A 10 -9.10 -4.05 -15.44
C ARG A 10 -7.57 -3.96 -15.40
N ALA A 11 -6.93 -3.64 -16.53
CA ALA A 11 -5.48 -3.46 -16.59
C ALA A 11 -5.02 -2.26 -15.75
N ALA A 12 -5.75 -1.13 -15.80
CA ALA A 12 -5.45 0.05 -15.00
C ALA A 12 -5.56 -0.21 -13.49
N ILE A 13 -6.60 -0.93 -13.05
CA ILE A 13 -6.79 -1.28 -11.63
C ILE A 13 -5.71 -2.27 -11.16
N ALA A 14 -5.36 -3.27 -11.98
CA ALA A 14 -4.28 -4.20 -11.66
C ALA A 14 -2.91 -3.49 -11.55
N ALA A 15 -2.62 -2.56 -12.46
CA ALA A 15 -1.40 -1.76 -12.40
C ALA A 15 -1.35 -0.91 -11.12
N LEU A 16 -2.45 -0.23 -10.78
CA LEU A 16 -2.55 0.55 -9.54
C LEU A 16 -2.34 -0.33 -8.30
N SER A 17 -2.98 -1.50 -8.23
CA SER A 17 -2.83 -2.43 -7.11
C SER A 17 -1.38 -2.89 -6.93
N ASN A 18 -0.67 -3.19 -8.03
CA ASN A 18 0.75 -3.53 -8.01
C ASN A 18 1.64 -2.38 -7.52
N ASP A 19 1.48 -1.17 -8.08
CA ASP A 19 2.22 0.01 -7.63
C ASP A 19 1.99 0.26 -6.14
N MET A 20 0.76 0.02 -5.68
CA MET A 20 0.41 0.19 -4.29
C MET A 20 1.03 -0.87 -3.37
N CYS A 21 1.15 -2.11 -3.85
CA CYS A 21 1.83 -3.20 -3.14
C CYS A 21 3.32 -2.87 -2.94
N ASP A 22 4.00 -2.36 -3.97
CA ASP A 22 5.40 -1.95 -3.89
C ASP A 22 5.61 -0.83 -2.88
N LEU A 23 4.73 0.19 -2.88
CA LEU A 23 4.77 1.26 -1.89
C LEU A 23 4.44 0.76 -0.47
N HIS A 24 3.53 -0.20 -0.31
CA HIS A 24 3.26 -0.85 0.98
C HIS A 24 4.53 -1.49 1.54
N LEU A 25 5.25 -2.26 0.73
CA LEU A 25 6.48 -2.94 1.12
C LEU A 25 7.58 -1.93 1.48
N ARG A 26 7.71 -0.86 0.70
CA ARG A 26 8.67 0.21 0.97
C ARG A 26 8.38 0.92 2.29
N LEU A 27 7.13 1.32 2.53
CA LEU A 27 6.72 1.94 3.80
C LEU A 27 6.96 1.01 4.98
N ARG A 28 6.60 -0.27 4.85
CA ARG A 28 6.83 -1.27 5.89
C ARG A 28 8.32 -1.43 6.22
N GLY A 29 9.19 -1.40 5.20
CA GLY A 29 10.63 -1.43 5.39
C GLY A 29 11.13 -0.24 6.21
N LEU A 30 10.70 0.98 5.85
CA LEU A 30 11.08 2.20 6.57
C LEU A 30 10.56 2.20 8.02
N VAL A 31 9.33 1.75 8.25
CA VAL A 31 8.78 1.57 9.61
C VAL A 31 9.65 0.59 10.40
N SER A 32 10.02 -0.55 9.80
CA SER A 32 10.88 -1.54 10.46
C SER A 32 12.24 -0.96 10.84
N THR A 33 12.83 -0.09 10.00
CA THR A 33 14.13 0.53 10.26
C THR A 33 14.06 1.60 11.34
N TYR A 34 13.07 2.48 11.29
CA TYR A 34 13.09 3.71 12.09
C TYR A 34 12.17 3.71 13.33
N TYR A 35 11.15 2.85 13.38
CA TYR A 35 10.18 2.85 14.48
C TYR A 35 10.61 1.96 15.67
N TRP A 36 11.11 0.76 15.40
CA TRP A 36 11.30 -0.25 16.46
C TRP A 36 12.67 -0.21 17.15
N ASN A 37 13.67 0.50 16.61
CA ASN A 37 15.06 0.29 17.04
C ASN A 37 16.00 1.50 16.91
N SER A 38 15.51 2.71 17.18
CA SER A 38 16.36 3.91 17.14
C SER A 38 16.47 4.62 18.49
N ASP A 39 17.72 4.86 18.92
CA ASP A 39 18.07 5.74 20.03
C ASP A 39 18.20 7.21 19.60
N VAL A 40 18.09 7.49 18.30
CA VAL A 40 18.19 8.83 17.71
C VAL A 40 16.81 9.47 17.66
N LEU A 41 16.66 10.64 18.30
CA LEU A 41 15.37 11.36 18.37
C LEU A 41 14.75 11.62 16.99
N ALA A 42 15.55 12.04 16.02
CA ALA A 42 15.08 12.34 14.67
C ALA A 42 14.50 11.09 13.98
N GLU A 43 15.15 9.94 14.14
CA GLU A 43 14.69 8.67 13.57
C GLU A 43 13.43 8.17 14.27
N ARG A 44 13.32 8.31 15.60
CA ARG A 44 12.08 7.96 16.32
C ARG A 44 10.89 8.79 15.84
N LEU A 45 11.06 10.11 15.71
CA LEU A 45 10.02 11.01 15.21
C LEU A 45 9.59 10.62 13.79
N ALA A 46 10.56 10.37 12.91
CA ALA A 46 10.29 9.86 11.57
C ALA A 46 9.55 8.51 11.60
N GLY A 47 10.00 7.58 12.45
CA GLY A 47 9.41 6.26 12.63
C GLY A 47 7.93 6.32 13.04
N HIS A 48 7.57 7.22 13.97
CA HIS A 48 6.18 7.43 14.36
C HIS A 48 5.33 7.93 13.19
N ILE A 49 5.79 8.96 12.47
CA ILE A 49 5.07 9.49 11.30
C ILE A 49 4.94 8.42 10.20
N LEU A 50 6.00 7.66 9.95
CA LEU A 50 6.01 6.56 8.98
C LEU A 50 5.02 5.46 9.38
N ARG A 51 4.92 5.14 10.68
CA ARG A 51 3.97 4.14 11.18
C ARG A 51 2.54 4.59 10.97
N ASP A 52 2.21 5.83 11.32
CA ASP A 52 0.88 6.41 11.13
C ASP A 52 0.51 6.48 9.64
N ALA A 53 1.46 6.88 8.78
CA ALA A 53 1.26 6.92 7.33
C ALA A 53 1.03 5.52 6.76
N HIS A 54 1.83 4.52 7.20
CA HIS A 54 1.68 3.12 6.78
C HIS A 54 0.32 2.55 7.17
N ASP A 55 -0.16 2.80 8.40
CA ASP A 55 -1.45 2.30 8.86
C ASP A 55 -2.62 2.89 8.06
N ARG A 56 -2.59 4.19 7.76
CA ARG A 56 -3.60 4.81 6.87
C ARG A 56 -3.51 4.27 5.44
N TYR A 57 -2.30 4.07 4.95
CA TYR A 57 -2.05 3.56 3.61
C TYR A 57 -2.57 2.12 3.43
N VAL A 58 -2.43 1.27 4.45
CA VAL A 58 -2.93 -0.11 4.44
C VAL A 58 -4.45 -0.15 4.22
N GLU A 59 -5.21 0.79 4.79
CA GLU A 59 -6.66 0.85 4.58
C GLU A 59 -7.00 1.19 3.12
N ILE A 60 -6.31 2.17 2.52
CA ILE A 60 -6.48 2.49 1.09
C ILE A 60 -6.08 1.30 0.21
N TYR A 61 -4.95 0.66 0.53
CA TYR A 61 -4.47 -0.52 -0.20
C TYR A 61 -5.46 -1.68 -0.18
N LYS A 62 -6.08 -1.96 0.98
CA LYS A 62 -7.13 -3.00 1.08
C LYS A 62 -8.32 -2.70 0.18
N MET A 63 -8.81 -1.45 0.16
CA MET A 63 -9.93 -1.05 -0.69
C MET A 63 -9.62 -1.25 -2.19
N ILE A 64 -8.41 -0.92 -2.63
CA ILE A 64 -8.00 -1.10 -4.02
C ILE A 64 -7.79 -2.58 -4.36
N ASN A 65 -7.26 -3.38 -3.44
CA ASN A 65 -7.09 -4.81 -3.65
C ASN A 65 -8.45 -5.55 -3.70
N GLU A 66 -9.43 -5.12 -2.90
CA GLU A 66 -10.80 -5.61 -2.98
C GLU A 66 -11.46 -5.23 -4.32
N LEU A 67 -11.26 -3.99 -4.77
CA LEU A 67 -11.67 -3.57 -6.11
C LEU A 67 -11.04 -4.45 -7.19
N GLU A 68 -9.72 -4.66 -7.17
CA GLU A 68 -9.03 -5.51 -8.13
C GLU A 68 -9.56 -6.95 -8.12
N HIS A 69 -9.86 -7.49 -6.93
CA HIS A 69 -10.44 -8.83 -6.78
C HIS A 69 -11.80 -8.93 -7.47
N HIS A 70 -12.67 -7.92 -7.33
CA HIS A 70 -13.95 -7.88 -8.04
C HIS A 70 -13.81 -7.88 -9.56
N PHE A 71 -12.69 -7.40 -10.13
CA PHE A 71 -12.42 -7.47 -11.57
C PHE A 71 -11.78 -8.79 -12.04
N LYS A 72 -11.34 -9.65 -11.10
CA LYS A 72 -10.81 -10.99 -11.38
C LYS A 72 -11.89 -12.08 -11.36
N ASP A 73 -12.96 -11.87 -10.59
CA ASP A 73 -14.15 -12.73 -10.49
C ASP A 73 -15.14 -12.51 -11.66
#